data_AF-Q6KB24-F1
#
_entry.id   AF-Q6KB24-F1
#
_cell.length_a   1.000
_cell.length_b   1.000
_cell.length_c   1.000
_cell.angle_alpha   90.00
_cell.angle_beta   90.00
_cell.angle_gamma   90.00
#
_symmetry.space_group_name_H-M   'P 1'
#
loop_
_entity.id
_entity.type
_entity.pdbx_description
1 polymer ?
#
loop_
_entity_poly.entity_id
_entity_poly.type
_entity_poly.pdbx_seq_one_letter_code
_entity_poly.pdbx_strand_id
1 'polypeptide(L)'
;NMLQLTIKTTQNVYGLQENGIAGICEASYVIQEDRKANKIIVTKSKDLNNCNEKIKMDIGMAYSHTCSNCRKIRKNTRGTAAYTYILKPTDAGTLITQATSQEVHQLTPFNEMTGAAITEARQKLVLEDAKVVHVTVPEQELKNRGSIQYQFAS
;
A
#
# COMPACT_ATOMS: atom_id res chain seq x y z
N ASN A 1 6.47 0.65 -2.69
CA ASN A 1 5.62 0.20 -1.57
C ASN A 1 5.35 -1.32 -1.53
N MET A 2 5.49 -2.07 -2.65
CA MET A 2 5.15 -3.50 -2.65
C MET A 2 5.84 -4.32 -1.56
N LEU A 3 7.10 -4.02 -1.24
CA LEU A 3 7.88 -4.74 -0.23
C LEU A 3 7.61 -4.29 1.23
N GLN A 4 6.74 -3.30 1.45
CA GLN A 4 6.35 -2.88 2.79
C GLN A 4 5.33 -3.87 3.35
N LEU A 5 5.75 -4.68 4.32
CA LEU A 5 4.94 -5.70 4.97
C LEU A 5 5.21 -5.65 6.48
N THR A 6 4.15 -5.72 7.28
CA THR A 6 4.26 -5.84 8.74
C THR A 6 3.51 -7.08 9.18
N ILE A 7 4.17 -8.24 9.05
CA ILE A 7 3.62 -9.55 9.39
C ILE A 7 3.72 -9.76 10.90
N LYS A 8 2.58 -10.01 11.56
CA LYS A 8 2.54 -10.43 12.96
C LYS A 8 2.53 -11.96 13.03
N THR A 9 3.34 -12.52 13.92
CA THR A 9 3.40 -13.98 14.14
C THR A 9 2.25 -14.51 15.00
N THR A 10 1.60 -13.64 15.78
CA THR A 10 0.58 -14.03 16.77
C THR A 10 -0.86 -13.88 16.27
N GLN A 11 -1.07 -13.21 15.14
CA GLN A 11 -2.40 -12.84 14.64
C GLN A 11 -2.49 -13.09 13.14
N ASN A 12 -3.47 -13.90 12.73
CA ASN A 12 -3.72 -14.15 11.30
C ASN A 12 -4.58 -13.06 10.65
N VAL A 13 -5.33 -12.28 11.45
CA VAL A 13 -6.14 -11.15 10.97
C VAL A 13 -5.95 -9.99 11.92
N TYR A 14 -5.59 -8.82 11.39
CA TYR A 14 -5.36 -7.61 12.20
C TYR A 14 -5.39 -6.35 11.35
N GLY A 15 -5.66 -5.22 12.01
CA GLY A 15 -5.50 -3.87 11.46
C GLY A 15 -4.34 -3.13 12.12
N LEU A 16 -3.67 -2.25 11.37
CA LEU A 16 -2.73 -1.27 11.91
C LEU A 16 -2.64 -0.02 11.02
N GLN A 17 -2.05 1.04 11.55
CA GLN A 17 -1.64 2.20 10.76
C GLN A 17 -0.28 1.91 10.12
N GLU A 18 -0.24 1.80 8.80
CA GLU A 18 0.96 1.39 8.06
C GLU A 18 1.47 2.52 7.17
N ASN A 19 2.73 2.89 7.38
CA ASN A 19 3.44 3.84 6.52
C ASN A 19 3.58 3.31 5.08
N GLY A 20 3.60 4.21 4.12
CA GLY A 20 3.74 3.87 2.71
C GLY A 20 3.79 5.11 1.85
N ILE A 21 3.77 4.90 0.53
CA ILE A 21 3.91 5.99 -0.44
C ILE A 21 2.82 7.08 -0.32
N ALA A 22 1.59 6.69 0.05
CA ALA A 22 0.46 7.59 0.26
C ALA A 22 0.42 8.25 1.66
N GLY A 23 1.40 7.95 2.52
CA GLY A 23 1.43 8.35 3.92
C GLY A 23 1.16 7.18 4.88
N ILE A 24 0.63 7.49 6.06
CA ILE A 24 0.31 6.53 7.12
C ILE A 24 -1.19 6.29 7.11
N CYS A 25 -1.60 5.13 6.59
CA CYS A 25 -3.00 4.77 6.40
C CYS A 25 -3.37 3.45 7.09
N GLU A 26 -4.65 3.27 7.38
CA GLU A 26 -5.17 2.02 7.92
C GLU A 26 -4.94 0.88 6.91
N ALA A 27 -4.31 -0.18 7.39
CA ALA A 27 -4.05 -1.40 6.65
C ALA A 27 -4.62 -2.59 7.41
N SER A 28 -5.38 -3.42 6.71
CA SER A 28 -5.90 -4.69 7.23
C SER A 28 -5.18 -5.85 6.56
N TYR A 29 -4.83 -6.84 7.37
CA TYR A 29 -4.07 -8.01 6.98
C TYR A 29 -4.87 -9.28 7.22
N VAL A 30 -4.72 -10.23 6.30
CA VAL A 30 -5.19 -11.61 6.42
C VAL A 30 -4.05 -12.53 5.98
N ILE A 31 -3.63 -13.42 6.86
CA ILE A 31 -2.56 -14.39 6.66
C ILE A 31 -3.19 -15.77 6.60
N GLN A 32 -2.89 -16.50 5.51
CA GLN A 32 -3.36 -17.86 5.28
C GLN A 32 -2.16 -18.75 5.00
N GLU A 33 -1.98 -19.78 5.83
CA GLU A 33 -0.92 -20.76 5.63
C GLU A 33 -1.46 -21.97 4.86
N ASP A 34 -0.88 -22.25 3.69
CA ASP A 34 -1.07 -23.50 2.98
C ASP A 34 0.11 -24.43 3.27
N ARG A 35 -0.07 -25.27 4.30
CA ARG A 35 0.92 -26.27 4.71
C ARG A 35 1.15 -27.34 3.65
N LYS A 36 0.16 -27.64 2.80
CA LYS A 36 0.31 -28.66 1.74
C LYS A 36 1.18 -28.14 0.60
N ALA A 37 1.00 -26.88 0.23
CA ALA A 37 1.78 -26.23 -0.81
C ALA A 37 3.10 -25.61 -0.31
N ASN A 38 3.38 -25.67 0.99
CA ASN A 38 4.48 -24.98 1.66
C ASN A 38 4.55 -23.48 1.28
N LYS A 39 3.41 -22.79 1.39
CA LYS A 39 3.23 -21.38 1.03
C LYS A 39 2.44 -20.64 2.09
N ILE A 40 2.74 -19.36 2.24
CA ILE A 40 1.94 -18.42 3.06
C ILE A 40 1.38 -17.37 2.12
N ILE A 41 0.06 -17.22 2.11
CA ILE A 41 -0.64 -16.20 1.33
C ILE A 41 -0.99 -15.06 2.28
N VAL A 42 -0.47 -13.88 2.02
CA VAL A 42 -0.82 -12.67 2.76
C VAL A 42 -1.65 -11.78 1.86
N THR A 43 -2.86 -11.43 2.31
CA THR A 43 -3.69 -10.41 1.69
C THR A 43 -3.66 -9.18 2.56
N LYS A 44 -3.34 -8.04 1.96
CA LYS A 44 -3.32 -6.74 2.62
C LYS A 44 -4.24 -5.80 1.87
N SER A 45 -5.08 -5.08 2.60
CA SER A 45 -5.89 -3.98 2.08
C SER A 45 -5.50 -2.69 2.79
N LYS A 46 -5.36 -1.59 2.07
CA LYS A 46 -5.16 -0.25 2.63
C LYS A 46 -6.37 0.64 2.31
N ASP A 47 -6.95 1.25 3.34
CA ASP A 47 -7.95 2.30 3.16
C ASP A 47 -7.25 3.66 3.00
N LEU A 48 -7.15 4.14 1.76
CA LEU A 48 -6.51 5.42 1.44
C LEU A 48 -7.40 6.64 1.79
N ASN A 49 -8.58 6.38 2.39
CA ASN A 49 -9.47 7.39 2.95
C ASN A 49 -9.32 7.52 4.46
N ASN A 50 -8.75 6.51 5.13
CA ASN A 50 -8.49 6.51 6.56
C ASN A 50 -6.98 6.56 6.83
N CYS A 51 -6.42 7.77 6.83
CA CYS A 51 -5.01 7.99 7.04
C CYS A 51 -4.77 8.98 8.18
N ASN A 52 -3.89 8.61 9.11
CA ASN A 52 -3.36 9.52 10.11
C ASN A 52 -2.57 10.65 9.44
N GLU A 53 -1.81 10.30 8.41
CA GLU A 53 -1.07 11.25 7.58
C GLU A 53 -1.32 10.89 6.12
N LYS A 54 -1.91 11.81 5.36
CA LYS A 54 -2.19 11.61 3.93
C LYS A 54 -1.30 12.53 3.11
N ILE A 55 -0.48 11.95 2.25
CA ILE A 55 0.32 12.71 1.29
C ILE A 55 -0.59 13.15 0.14
N LYS A 56 -0.82 14.46 0.04
CA LYS A 56 -1.59 15.09 -1.03
C LYS A 56 -1.14 16.53 -1.22
N MET A 57 -1.41 17.07 -2.40
CA MET A 57 -1.20 18.48 -2.71
C MET A 57 -2.50 19.04 -3.28
N ASP A 58 -3.06 20.05 -2.62
CA ASP A 58 -4.25 20.76 -3.06
C ASP A 58 -3.83 22.14 -3.59
N ILE A 59 -4.13 22.43 -4.86
CA ILE A 59 -3.79 23.71 -5.51
C ILE A 59 -5.09 24.44 -5.86
N GLY A 60 -5.15 25.75 -5.62
CA GLY A 60 -6.32 26.58 -5.96
C GLY A 60 -7.49 26.49 -4.97
N MET A 61 -7.29 25.89 -3.79
CA MET A 61 -8.35 25.66 -2.80
C MET A 61 -8.44 26.74 -1.71
N ALA A 62 -7.77 27.89 -1.88
CA ALA A 62 -7.62 28.93 -0.84
C ALA A 62 -8.95 29.49 -0.32
N TYR A 63 -9.98 29.55 -1.17
CA TYR A 63 -11.31 30.05 -0.81
C TYR A 63 -12.33 28.93 -0.55
N SER A 64 -11.89 27.67 -0.53
CA SER A 64 -12.77 26.54 -0.25
C SER A 64 -13.00 26.42 1.25
N HIS A 65 -14.24 26.12 1.64
CA HIS A 65 -14.60 25.87 3.04
C HIS A 65 -14.93 24.39 3.25
N THR A 66 -14.50 23.85 4.38
CA THR A 66 -14.79 22.47 4.74
C THR A 66 -16.24 22.34 5.21
N CYS A 67 -17.04 21.53 4.50
CA CYS A 67 -18.40 21.19 4.93
C CYS A 67 -18.42 19.78 5.55
N SER A 68 -18.43 19.70 6.89
CA SER A 68 -18.42 18.42 7.62
C SER A 68 -19.67 17.58 7.37
N ASN A 69 -20.85 18.20 7.35
CA ASN A 69 -22.12 17.53 7.07
C ASN A 69 -22.16 17.00 5.62
N CYS A 70 -21.68 17.77 4.65
CA CYS A 70 -21.60 17.35 3.26
C CYS A 70 -20.71 16.09 3.10
N ARG A 71 -19.58 16.04 3.83
CA ARG A 71 -18.66 14.89 3.81
C ARG A 71 -19.25 13.61 4.41
N LYS A 72 -20.20 13.74 5.34
CA LYS A 72 -20.97 12.59 5.88
C LYS A 72 -21.96 12.07 4.85
N ILE A 73 -22.54 12.97 4.06
CA ILE A 73 -23.52 12.63 3.02
C ILE A 73 -22.82 12.02 1.81
N ARG A 74 -21.68 12.57 1.38
CA ARG A 74 -20.90 12.09 0.22
C ARG A 74 -19.40 12.30 0.39
N LYS A 75 -18.62 11.36 -0.12
CA LYS A 75 -17.17 11.51 -0.32
C LYS A 75 -16.88 11.55 -1.81
N ASN A 76 -16.39 12.70 -2.29
CA ASN A 76 -16.13 12.90 -3.73
C ASN A 76 -14.92 12.10 -4.21
N THR A 77 -13.95 11.84 -3.34
CA THR A 77 -12.77 11.03 -3.66
C THR A 77 -12.74 9.82 -2.75
N ARG A 78 -12.56 8.64 -3.33
CA ARG A 78 -12.32 7.39 -2.60
C ARG A 78 -11.06 6.73 -3.14
N GLY A 79 -10.23 6.21 -2.26
CA GLY A 79 -9.07 5.40 -2.65
C GLY A 79 -8.97 4.13 -1.82
N THR A 80 -8.58 3.02 -2.45
CA THR A 80 -8.26 1.77 -1.77
C THR A 80 -7.17 1.03 -2.53
N ALA A 81 -6.33 0.27 -1.82
CA ALA A 81 -5.30 -0.55 -2.43
C ALA A 81 -5.29 -1.96 -1.83
N ALA A 82 -5.42 -2.97 -2.68
CA ALA A 82 -5.29 -4.36 -2.32
C ALA A 82 -3.92 -4.90 -2.77
N TYR A 83 -3.33 -5.75 -1.94
CA TYR A 83 -2.07 -6.41 -2.19
C TYR A 83 -2.21 -7.88 -1.85
N THR A 84 -1.63 -8.75 -2.67
CA THR A 84 -1.55 -10.18 -2.43
C THR A 84 -0.12 -10.62 -2.54
N TYR A 85 0.34 -11.38 -1.56
CA TYR A 85 1.69 -11.87 -1.46
C TYR A 85 1.68 -13.38 -1.38
N ILE A 86 2.53 -14.02 -2.17
CA ILE A 86 2.81 -15.44 -2.08
C ILE A 86 4.21 -15.56 -1.51
N LEU A 87 4.27 -16.09 -0.30
CA LEU A 87 5.50 -16.25 0.45
C LEU A 87 5.86 -17.73 0.54
N LYS A 88 7.15 -18.02 0.53
CA LYS A 88 7.70 -19.36 0.74
C LYS A 88 8.51 -19.36 2.04
N PRO A 89 8.18 -20.25 3.01
CA PRO A 89 9.02 -20.48 4.18
C PRO A 89 10.38 -21.03 3.76
N THR A 90 11.45 -20.55 4.39
CA THR A 90 12.84 -20.97 4.20
C THR A 90 13.55 -21.02 5.55
N ASP A 91 14.70 -21.68 5.63
CA ASP A 91 15.46 -21.78 6.89
C ASP A 91 15.95 -20.42 7.41
N ALA A 92 16.16 -19.45 6.50
CA ALA A 92 16.57 -18.09 6.81
C ALA A 92 15.40 -17.11 7.06
N GLY A 93 14.16 -17.61 7.06
CA GLY A 93 12.95 -16.79 7.22
C GLY A 93 11.96 -16.97 6.07
N THR A 94 11.29 -15.90 5.66
CA THR A 94 10.22 -15.98 4.66
C THR A 94 10.58 -15.21 3.41
N LEU A 95 10.48 -15.86 2.24
CA LEU A 95 10.82 -15.29 0.94
C LEU A 95 9.56 -14.88 0.18
N ILE A 96 9.50 -13.64 -0.29
CA ILE A 96 8.42 -13.18 -1.17
C ILE A 96 8.68 -13.73 -2.57
N THR A 97 7.89 -14.72 -2.99
CA THR A 97 7.99 -15.30 -4.34
C THR A 97 7.18 -14.52 -5.36
N GLN A 98 6.06 -13.92 -4.94
CA GLN A 98 5.24 -13.07 -5.77
C GLN A 98 4.52 -12.03 -4.92
N ALA A 99 4.37 -10.83 -5.47
CA ALA A 99 3.53 -9.78 -4.94
C ALA A 99 2.73 -9.15 -6.08
N THR A 100 1.42 -8.99 -5.89
CA THR A 100 0.54 -8.26 -6.80
C THR A 100 -0.18 -7.16 -6.05
N SER A 101 -0.35 -6.00 -6.68
CA SER A 101 -1.15 -4.92 -6.13
C SER A 101 -2.16 -4.41 -7.14
N GLN A 102 -3.28 -3.93 -6.61
CA GLN A 102 -4.33 -3.23 -7.34
C GLN A 102 -4.79 -2.07 -6.48
N GLU A 103 -4.57 -0.86 -6.97
CA GLU A 103 -4.99 0.38 -6.33
C GLU A 103 -6.03 1.08 -7.20
N VAL A 104 -7.12 1.50 -6.58
CA VAL A 104 -8.24 2.15 -7.27
C VAL A 104 -8.53 3.47 -6.57
N HIS A 105 -8.53 4.54 -7.37
CA HIS A 105 -9.04 5.85 -6.98
C HIS A 105 -10.29 6.18 -7.78
N GLN A 106 -11.33 6.57 -7.06
CA GLN A 106 -12.60 6.94 -7.62
C GLN A 106 -12.87 8.41 -7.32
N LEU A 107 -13.24 9.16 -8.36
CA LEU A 107 -13.69 10.54 -8.27
C LEU A 107 -15.15 10.62 -8.73
N THR A 108 -16.01 11.10 -7.84
CA THR A 108 -17.43 11.36 -8.07
C THR A 108 -17.75 12.83 -7.78
N PRO A 109 -17.79 13.69 -8.81
CA PRO A 109 -18.08 15.11 -8.62
C PRO A 109 -19.49 15.38 -8.09
N PHE A 110 -20.46 14.53 -8.47
CA PHE A 110 -21.88 14.71 -8.14
C PHE A 110 -22.39 13.60 -7.21
N ASN A 111 -22.77 12.46 -7.78
CA ASN A 111 -23.19 11.27 -7.04
C ASN A 111 -22.66 10.00 -7.70
N GLU A 112 -22.54 8.91 -6.94
CA GLU A 112 -22.01 7.63 -7.42
C GLU A 112 -22.88 7.00 -8.51
N MET A 113 -24.20 7.19 -8.47
CA MET A 113 -25.12 6.62 -9.45
C MET A 113 -25.06 7.33 -10.82
N THR A 114 -24.62 8.59 -10.85
CA THR A 114 -24.44 9.38 -12.08
C THR A 114 -23.11 9.12 -12.78
N GLY A 115 -22.33 8.17 -12.27
CA GLY A 115 -21.04 7.78 -12.81
C GLY A 115 -19.86 8.29 -11.98
N ALA A 116 -18.70 7.66 -12.21
CA ALA A 116 -17.46 7.97 -11.53
C ALA A 116 -16.29 7.91 -12.51
N ALA A 117 -15.33 8.81 -12.35
CA ALA A 117 -14.02 8.66 -12.97
C ALA A 117 -13.20 7.70 -12.09
N ILE A 118 -12.57 6.70 -12.72
CA ILE A 118 -11.78 5.68 -12.02
C ILE A 118 -10.36 5.71 -12.57
N THR A 119 -9.40 5.81 -11.66
CA THR A 119 -7.98 5.57 -11.95
C THR A 119 -7.58 4.27 -11.28
N GLU A 120 -7.02 3.35 -12.05
CA GLU A 120 -6.54 2.07 -11.56
C GLU A 120 -5.04 1.91 -11.82
N ALA A 121 -4.30 1.48 -10.80
CA ALA A 121 -2.89 1.14 -10.89
C ALA A 121 -2.69 -0.31 -10.47
N ARG A 122 -1.92 -1.07 -11.25
CA ARG A 122 -1.60 -2.48 -10.95
C ARG A 122 -0.10 -2.69 -10.97
N GLN A 123 0.39 -3.53 -10.07
CA GLN A 123 1.79 -3.94 -10.05
C GLN A 123 1.87 -5.45 -9.89
N LYS A 124 2.90 -6.06 -10.51
CA LYS A 124 3.23 -7.47 -10.37
C LYS A 124 4.74 -7.59 -10.22
N LEU A 125 5.17 -8.22 -9.14
CA LEU A 125 6.56 -8.57 -8.85
C LEU A 125 6.62 -10.08 -8.67
N VAL A 126 7.53 -10.72 -9.38
CA VAL A 126 7.77 -12.15 -9.31
C VAL A 126 9.26 -12.33 -9.07
N LEU A 127 9.61 -13.17 -8.09
CA LEU A 127 10.98 -13.59 -7.89
C LEU A 127 11.34 -14.60 -8.97
N GLU A 128 12.28 -14.23 -9.83
CA GLU A 128 12.76 -15.11 -10.92
C GLU A 128 13.87 -16.04 -10.44
N ASP A 129 14.86 -15.50 -9.73
CA ASP A 129 16.02 -16.26 -9.25
C ASP A 129 16.62 -15.61 -7.99
N ALA A 130 17.33 -16.41 -7.18
CA ALA A 130 18.04 -15.96 -5.99
C ALA A 130 19.48 -16.48 -6.02
N LYS A 131 20.45 -15.56 -6.17
CA LYS A 131 21.88 -15.89 -6.27
C LYS A 131 22.63 -15.44 -5.02
N VAL A 132 23.60 -16.24 -4.59
CA VAL A 132 24.53 -15.86 -3.52
C VAL A 132 25.58 -14.92 -4.11
N VAL A 133 25.60 -13.68 -3.65
CA VAL A 133 26.59 -12.67 -4.07
C VAL A 133 27.37 -12.22 -2.84
N HIS A 134 28.70 -12.19 -2.94
CA HIS A 134 29.53 -11.58 -1.90
C HIS A 134 29.45 -10.07 -2.06
N VAL A 135 28.79 -9.39 -1.11
CA VAL A 135 28.61 -7.95 -1.15
C VAL A 135 29.94 -7.28 -0.80
N THR A 136 30.63 -6.73 -1.79
CA THR A 136 31.63 -5.69 -1.58
C THR A 136 30.91 -4.39 -1.25
N VAL A 137 31.36 -3.67 -0.22
CA VAL A 137 30.77 -2.38 0.18
C VAL A 137 30.69 -1.47 -1.05
N PRO A 138 29.51 -0.91 -1.39
CA PRO A 138 29.39 -0.01 -2.53
C PRO A 138 30.32 1.20 -2.35
N GLU A 139 31.12 1.53 -3.36
CA GLU A 139 31.93 2.76 -3.41
C GLU A 139 31.07 4.03 -3.57
N GLN A 140 29.74 3.89 -3.63
CA GLN A 140 28.81 4.99 -3.83
C GLN A 140 28.50 5.73 -2.53
N GLU A 141 28.57 7.07 -2.56
CA GLU A 141 28.16 7.92 -1.45
C GLU A 141 26.70 7.64 -1.06
N LEU A 142 26.49 7.20 0.18
CA LEU A 142 25.17 6.96 0.76
C LEU A 142 24.47 8.30 1.03
N LYS A 143 23.70 8.79 0.05
CA LYS A 143 22.89 10.00 0.20
C LYS A 143 21.47 9.67 0.65
N ASN A 144 21.09 10.17 1.84
CA ASN A 144 19.73 10.05 2.34
C ASN A 144 18.73 10.80 1.43
N ARG A 145 17.66 10.13 1.00
CA ARG A 145 16.58 10.70 0.16
C ARG A 145 15.24 10.79 0.90
N GLY A 146 15.24 10.60 2.21
CA GLY A 146 14.05 10.62 3.05
C GLY A 146 13.38 9.24 3.16
N SER A 147 12.08 9.25 3.43
CA SER A 147 11.30 8.06 3.78
C SER A 147 10.61 7.41 2.57
N ILE A 148 9.83 6.35 2.82
CA ILE A 148 8.99 5.68 1.81
C ILE A 148 7.82 6.55 1.31
N GLN A 149 7.47 7.60 2.04
CA GLN A 149 6.39 8.51 1.68
C GLN A 149 6.76 9.30 0.41
N TYR A 150 5.78 9.54 -0.44
CA TYR A 150 6.00 10.32 -1.66
C TYR A 150 6.41 11.76 -1.31
N GLN A 151 7.44 12.25 -1.99
CA GLN A 151 7.90 13.64 -1.86
C GLN A 151 7.63 14.34 -3.20
N PHE A 152 6.88 15.43 -3.14
CA PHE A 152 6.65 16.29 -4.31
C PHE A 152 7.97 16.98 -4.69
N ALA A 153 8.23 17.10 -5.98
CA ALA A 153 9.31 17.95 -6.47
C ALA A 153 9.03 19.40 -6.06
N SER A 154 10.09 20.12 -5.69
CA SER A 154 10.06 21.55 -5.37
C SER A 154 10.09 22.41 -6.63
#